data_AF-A0A965UVC6-F1
#
_entry.id   AF-A0A965UVC6-F1
#
_cell.length_a   1.000
_cell.length_b   1.000
_cell.length_c   1.000
_cell.angle_alpha   90.00
_cell.angle_beta   90.00
_cell.angle_gamma   90.00
#
_symmetry.space_group_name_H-M   'P 1'
#
loop_
_entity.id
_entity.type
_entity.pdbx_description
1 polymer ?
#
loop_
_entity_poly.entity_id
_entity_poly.type
_entity_poly.pdbx_seq_one_letter_code
_entity_poly.pdbx_strand_id
1 'polypeptide(L)'
;MQPGPKPGPKPQGERAPASWRPEVREHWAQLPEPVRAEVVRREVEVQRTLQESAEARKSFDAVMRTIAPYEAFIKAENSNPLQAIDNLMSTAARLRTGTAPELAQMVAGIVRQFGVGRFGNTFIEQLDAALAGQPMQADPQQMAMQQALDQRLAPMQQMLTQFQQAQVAQQQRVAQEAQGAVAQFLERAEFGNDVREEMADLLEVAQRRGQPMTLKDAYKAACLANDRVRAVLSQRAKAKQAQAGTAAAQRARSAAVSVSGAAPMGALKQDTTDVRSAIEAAIAMSSR
;
A
#
# COMPACT_ATOMS: atom_id res chain seq x y z
N MET A 1 -24.30 -41.57 -9.09
CA MET A 1 -23.48 -40.49 -9.68
C MET A 1 -22.36 -40.19 -8.71
N GLN A 2 -21.10 -40.50 -9.06
CA GLN A 2 -19.95 -40.12 -8.23
C GLN A 2 -19.65 -38.64 -8.41
N PRO A 3 -19.42 -37.87 -7.34
CA PRO A 3 -18.97 -36.48 -7.45
C PRO A 3 -17.55 -36.47 -8.03
N GLY A 4 -17.36 -35.72 -9.12
CA GLY A 4 -16.07 -35.58 -9.80
C GLY A 4 -15.00 -34.96 -8.88
N PRO A 5 -13.71 -35.18 -9.20
CA PRO A 5 -12.60 -34.76 -8.36
C PRO A 5 -12.58 -33.24 -8.21
N LYS A 6 -12.47 -32.76 -6.96
CA LYS A 6 -12.26 -31.34 -6.65
C LYS A 6 -10.99 -30.86 -7.37
N PRO A 7 -11.01 -29.72 -8.06
CA PRO A 7 -9.81 -29.18 -8.69
C PRO A 7 -8.73 -28.96 -7.62
N GLY A 8 -7.59 -29.62 -7.78
CA GLY A 8 -6.41 -29.37 -6.96
C GLY A 8 -5.94 -27.91 -7.10
N PRO A 9 -5.11 -27.42 -6.16
CA PRO A 9 -4.55 -26.07 -6.25
C PRO A 9 -3.77 -25.95 -7.56
N LYS A 10 -4.17 -25.00 -8.41
CA LYS A 10 -3.50 -24.71 -9.69
C LYS A 10 -2.01 -24.41 -9.45
N PRO A 11 -1.10 -24.95 -10.25
CA PRO A 11 0.34 -24.69 -10.09
C PRO A 11 0.63 -23.19 -10.22
N GLN A 12 1.46 -22.67 -9.31
CA GLN A 12 1.83 -21.25 -9.21
C GLN A 12 2.49 -20.66 -10.47
N GLY A 13 2.85 -21.47 -11.48
CA GLY A 13 3.41 -21.04 -12.76
C GLY A 13 2.40 -20.56 -13.81
N GLU A 14 1.09 -20.67 -13.56
CA GLU A 14 0.07 -20.22 -14.53
C GLU A 14 -0.26 -18.73 -14.47
N ARG A 15 0.08 -18.03 -13.38
CA ARG A 15 -0.29 -16.63 -13.20
C ARG A 15 0.84 -15.70 -13.63
N ALA A 16 0.47 -14.64 -14.35
CA ALA A 16 1.41 -13.57 -14.70
C ALA A 16 1.99 -12.92 -13.43
N PRO A 17 3.25 -12.44 -13.46
CA PRO A 17 3.83 -11.74 -12.32
C PRO A 17 2.96 -10.55 -11.87
N ALA A 18 2.72 -10.45 -10.57
CA ALA A 18 1.86 -9.40 -10.01
C ALA A 18 2.45 -7.99 -10.15
N SER A 19 3.77 -7.89 -10.27
CA SER A 19 4.51 -6.65 -10.52
C SER A 19 4.24 -6.05 -11.90
N TRP A 20 3.70 -6.83 -12.83
CA TRP A 20 3.44 -6.39 -14.19
C TRP A 20 2.15 -5.59 -14.28
N ARG A 21 2.15 -4.63 -15.21
CA ARG A 21 0.96 -3.83 -15.54
C ARG A 21 -0.18 -4.73 -16.01
N PRO A 22 -1.44 -4.43 -15.62
CA PRO A 22 -2.63 -5.19 -16.02
C PRO A 22 -2.68 -5.51 -17.52
N GLU A 23 -2.43 -4.50 -18.37
CA GLU A 23 -2.46 -4.65 -19.83
C GLU A 23 -1.48 -5.72 -20.34
N VAL A 24 -0.29 -5.80 -19.74
CA VAL A 24 0.78 -6.73 -20.15
C VAL A 24 0.46 -8.15 -19.68
N ARG A 25 -0.18 -8.29 -18.51
CA ARG A 25 -0.58 -9.59 -17.97
C ARG A 25 -1.59 -10.33 -18.86
N GLU A 26 -2.39 -9.61 -19.66
CA GLU A 26 -3.29 -10.20 -20.67
C GLU A 26 -2.55 -11.08 -21.69
N HIS A 27 -1.31 -10.73 -22.02
CA HIS A 27 -0.49 -11.44 -23.00
C HIS A 27 0.24 -12.64 -22.41
N TRP A 28 0.18 -12.86 -21.09
CA TRP A 28 0.91 -13.94 -20.41
C TRP A 28 0.60 -15.33 -20.97
N ALA A 29 -0.68 -15.60 -21.25
CA ALA A 29 -1.11 -16.88 -21.81
C ALA A 29 -0.56 -17.12 -23.24
N GLN A 30 -0.21 -16.05 -23.96
CA GLN A 30 0.32 -16.11 -25.32
C GLN A 30 1.82 -16.43 -25.36
N LEU A 31 2.53 -16.28 -24.23
CA LEU A 31 3.95 -16.59 -24.15
C LEU A 31 4.19 -18.11 -24.22
N PRO A 32 5.24 -18.59 -24.91
CA PRO A 32 5.62 -19.99 -24.88
C PRO A 32 5.93 -20.46 -23.47
N GLU A 33 5.62 -21.72 -23.17
CA GLU A 33 5.91 -22.37 -21.88
C GLU A 33 7.36 -22.22 -21.39
N PRO A 34 8.41 -22.42 -22.22
CA PRO A 34 9.79 -22.23 -21.75
C PRO A 34 10.08 -20.79 -21.32
N VAL A 35 9.45 -19.79 -21.95
CA VAL A 35 9.61 -18.38 -21.60
C VAL A 35 8.91 -18.09 -20.27
N ARG A 36 7.69 -18.60 -20.07
CA ARG A 36 6.99 -18.45 -18.78
C ARG A 36 7.76 -19.08 -17.64
N ALA A 37 8.34 -20.25 -17.84
CA ALA A 37 9.14 -20.94 -16.83
C ALA A 37 10.38 -20.13 -16.40
N GLU A 38 11.11 -19.55 -17.37
CA GLU A 38 12.26 -18.69 -17.07
C GLU A 38 11.87 -17.39 -16.37
N VAL A 39 10.73 -16.77 -16.74
CA VAL A 39 10.22 -15.58 -16.03
C VAL A 39 9.88 -15.92 -14.58
N VAL A 40 9.17 -17.01 -14.33
CA VAL A 40 8.82 -17.42 -12.95
C VAL A 40 10.08 -17.70 -12.14
N ARG A 41 11.08 -18.38 -12.72
CA ARG A 41 12.38 -18.61 -12.08
C ARG A 41 13.06 -17.29 -11.68
N ARG A 42 13.12 -16.32 -12.60
CA ARG A 42 13.72 -15.00 -12.35
C ARG A 42 12.97 -14.21 -11.29
N GLU A 43 11.64 -14.25 -11.28
CA GLU A 43 10.82 -13.58 -10.26
C GLU A 43 11.09 -14.15 -8.87
N VAL A 44 11.21 -15.48 -8.74
CA VAL A 44 11.57 -16.12 -7.46
C VAL A 44 12.98 -15.71 -7.01
N GLU A 45 13.94 -15.64 -7.93
CA GLU A 45 15.31 -15.20 -7.63
C GLU A 45 15.33 -13.74 -7.14
N VAL A 46 14.64 -12.84 -7.84
CA VAL A 46 14.51 -11.42 -7.44
C VAL A 46 13.83 -11.30 -6.09
N GLN A 47 12.73 -12.03 -5.87
CA GLN A 47 12.00 -12.02 -4.61
C GLN A 47 12.89 -12.49 -3.44
N ARG A 48 13.71 -13.53 -3.67
CA ARG A 48 14.66 -14.01 -2.66
C ARG A 48 15.70 -12.94 -2.33
N THR A 49 16.34 -12.32 -3.33
CA THR A 49 17.33 -11.26 -3.11
C THR A 49 16.72 -10.04 -2.41
N LEU A 50 15.47 -9.70 -2.72
CA LEU A 50 14.74 -8.66 -2.00
C LEU A 50 14.48 -9.04 -0.53
N GLN A 51 14.15 -10.30 -0.25
CA GLN A 51 13.95 -10.79 1.12
C GLN A 51 15.26 -10.78 1.92
N GLU A 52 16.38 -11.21 1.32
CA GLU A 52 17.70 -11.19 1.96
C GLU A 52 18.11 -9.77 2.38
N SER A 53 17.79 -8.77 1.56
CA SER A 53 18.04 -7.35 1.88
C SER A 53 16.93 -6.69 2.69
N ALA A 54 15.81 -7.37 2.96
CA ALA A 54 14.69 -6.78 3.70
C ALA A 54 15.06 -6.52 5.16
N GLU A 55 15.82 -7.41 5.78
CA GLU A 55 16.27 -7.23 7.17
C GLU A 55 17.23 -6.05 7.30
N ALA A 56 18.23 -5.95 6.42
CA ALA A 56 19.15 -4.81 6.38
C ALA A 56 18.41 -3.47 6.18
N ARG A 57 17.41 -3.45 5.29
CA ARG A 57 16.56 -2.26 5.07
C ARG A 57 15.76 -1.89 6.31
N LYS A 58 15.12 -2.87 6.97
CA LYS A 58 14.39 -2.63 8.22
C LYS A 58 15.28 -2.05 9.31
N SER A 59 16.50 -2.57 9.47
CA SER A 59 17.47 -2.04 10.43
C SER A 59 17.88 -0.62 10.09
N PHE A 60 18.16 -0.34 8.82
CA PHE A 60 18.47 1.01 8.36
C PHE A 60 17.31 1.98 8.63
N ASP A 61 16.09 1.61 8.28
CA ASP A 61 14.89 2.42 8.51
C ASP A 61 14.66 2.68 10.01
N ALA A 62 14.90 1.68 10.87
CA ALA A 62 14.79 1.82 12.31
C ALA A 62 15.82 2.83 12.87
N VAL A 63 17.07 2.75 12.41
CA VAL A 63 18.12 3.71 12.79
C VAL A 63 17.76 5.11 12.31
N MET A 64 17.38 5.27 11.04
CA MET A 64 16.98 6.57 10.49
C MET A 64 15.77 7.16 11.20
N ARG A 65 14.77 6.35 11.57
CA ARG A 65 13.61 6.78 12.35
C ARG A 65 13.99 7.26 13.75
N THR A 66 15.01 6.66 14.35
CA THR A 66 15.53 7.07 15.66
C THR A 66 16.27 8.42 15.56
N ILE A 67 16.95 8.66 14.44
CA ILE A 67 17.74 9.88 14.22
C ILE A 67 16.89 11.03 13.66
N ALA A 68 15.75 10.73 13.02
CA ALA A 68 14.90 11.71 12.36
C ALA A 68 14.60 12.97 13.19
N PRO A 69 14.30 12.90 14.51
CA PRO A 69 14.08 14.10 15.33
C PRO A 69 15.30 15.01 15.47
N TYR A 70 16.51 14.45 15.31
CA TYR A 70 17.79 15.14 15.49
C TYR A 70 18.45 15.56 14.17
N GLU A 71 17.85 15.22 13.02
CA GLU A 71 18.43 15.46 11.70
C GLU A 71 18.69 16.95 11.44
N ALA A 72 17.83 17.84 11.96
CA ALA A 72 18.02 19.28 11.86
C ALA A 72 19.30 19.77 12.56
N PHE A 73 19.62 19.20 13.73
CA PHE A 73 20.84 19.52 14.46
C PHE A 73 22.08 18.97 13.76
N ILE A 74 22.01 17.73 13.27
CA ILE A 74 23.10 17.09 12.53
C ILE A 74 23.44 17.89 11.26
N LYS A 75 22.41 18.37 10.54
CA LYS A 75 22.60 19.24 9.37
C LYS A 75 23.17 20.61 9.73
N ALA A 76 22.75 21.20 10.85
CA ALA A 76 23.30 22.46 11.34
C ALA A 76 24.81 22.35 11.67
N GLU A 77 25.27 21.17 12.05
CA GLU A 77 26.68 20.85 12.26
C GLU A 77 27.43 20.44 10.98
N ASN A 78 26.82 20.59 9.78
CA ASN A 78 27.35 20.15 8.48
C ASN A 78 27.76 18.66 8.45
N SER A 79 27.05 17.81 9.20
CA SER A 79 27.30 16.38 9.30
C SER A 79 26.17 15.56 8.66
N ASN A 80 26.38 14.25 8.55
CA ASN A 80 25.34 13.31 8.13
C ASN A 80 25.01 12.31 9.27
N PRO A 81 23.83 11.65 9.23
CA PRO A 81 23.40 10.74 10.30
C PRO A 81 24.42 9.66 10.67
N LEU A 82 25.09 9.05 9.68
CA LEU A 82 26.07 7.99 9.94
C LEU A 82 27.34 8.54 10.59
N GLN A 83 27.82 9.71 10.16
CA GLN A 83 28.96 10.39 10.77
C GLN A 83 28.64 10.86 12.19
N ALA A 84 27.42 11.34 12.44
CA ALA A 84 26.99 11.72 13.78
C ALA A 84 26.97 10.52 14.74
N ILE A 85 26.48 9.36 14.27
CA ILE A 85 26.55 8.10 15.03
C ILE A 85 28.00 7.73 15.31
N ASP A 86 28.87 7.72 14.28
CA ASP A 86 30.27 7.35 14.42
C ASP A 86 31.00 8.25 15.42
N ASN A 87 30.83 9.57 15.29
CA ASN A 87 31.37 10.55 16.22
C ASN A 87 30.90 10.27 17.66
N LEU A 88 29.60 10.11 17.87
CA LEU A 88 29.03 9.85 19.20
C LEU A 88 29.56 8.54 19.79
N MET A 89 29.63 7.47 18.99
CA MET A 89 30.14 6.17 19.43
C MET A 89 31.64 6.23 19.74
N SER A 90 32.42 6.97 18.95
CA SER A 90 33.84 7.19 19.20
C SER A 90 34.07 7.98 20.49
N THR A 91 33.24 9.01 20.76
CA THR A 91 33.26 9.76 22.01
C THR A 91 32.89 8.87 23.18
N ALA A 92 31.82 8.07 23.07
CA ALA A 92 31.41 7.15 24.11
C ALA A 92 32.48 6.09 24.41
N ALA A 93 33.14 5.56 23.39
CA ALA A 93 34.25 4.63 23.54
C ALA A 93 35.41 5.28 24.31
N ARG A 94 35.84 6.49 23.90
CA ARG A 94 36.91 7.25 24.57
C ARG A 94 36.54 7.61 26.02
N LEU A 95 35.29 7.96 26.30
CA LEU A 95 34.85 8.21 27.67
C LEU A 95 34.92 6.96 28.55
N ARG A 96 34.76 5.76 27.96
CA ARG A 96 34.78 4.50 28.71
C ARG A 96 36.18 3.90 28.86
N THR A 97 37.06 4.09 27.88
CA THR A 97 38.39 3.47 27.85
C THR A 97 39.52 4.46 28.07
N GLY A 98 39.25 5.76 28.06
CA GLY A 98 40.24 6.82 28.18
C GLY A 98 40.81 6.92 29.58
N THR A 99 42.01 7.50 29.67
CA THR A 99 42.66 7.80 30.95
C THR A 99 42.02 9.04 31.60
N ALA A 100 42.14 9.17 32.92
CA ALA A 100 41.62 10.31 33.67
C ALA A 100 42.00 11.70 33.08
N PRO A 101 43.26 11.96 32.67
CA PRO A 101 43.61 13.26 32.06
C PRO A 101 42.95 13.48 30.69
N GLU A 102 42.80 12.44 29.86
CA GLU A 102 42.14 12.54 28.55
C GLU A 102 40.65 12.83 28.69
N LEU A 103 39.99 12.16 29.65
CA LEU A 103 38.61 12.39 30.04
C LEU A 103 38.41 13.85 30.48
N ALA A 104 39.27 14.37 31.35
CA ALA A 104 39.17 15.74 31.83
C ALA A 104 39.32 16.77 30.70
N GLN A 105 40.24 16.55 29.76
CA GLN A 105 40.41 17.42 28.60
C GLN A 105 39.18 17.39 27.66
N MET A 106 38.62 16.21 27.41
CA MET A 106 37.44 16.05 26.58
C MET A 106 36.22 16.75 27.19
N VAL A 107 35.95 16.51 28.48
CA VAL A 107 34.85 17.16 29.20
C VAL A 107 35.03 18.68 29.23
N ALA A 108 36.24 19.18 29.48
CA ALA A 108 36.54 20.62 29.42
C ALA A 108 36.29 21.21 28.02
N GLY A 109 36.53 20.46 26.95
CA GLY A 109 36.18 20.84 25.58
C GLY A 109 34.66 21.00 25.40
N ILE A 110 33.89 20.00 25.82
CA ILE A 110 32.42 20.01 25.75
C ILE A 110 31.84 21.18 26.55
N VAL A 111 32.34 21.41 27.77
CA VAL A 111 31.91 22.50 28.65
C VAL A 111 32.17 23.87 28.01
N ARG A 112 33.31 24.06 27.34
CA ARG A 112 33.60 25.31 26.63
C ARG A 112 32.69 25.50 25.42
N GLN A 113 32.50 24.46 24.61
CA GLN A 113 31.76 24.53 23.34
C GLN A 113 30.24 24.64 23.54
N PHE A 114 29.66 23.84 24.44
CA PHE A 114 28.22 23.75 24.64
C PHE A 114 27.72 24.46 25.91
N GLY A 115 28.60 24.69 26.88
CA GLY A 115 28.29 25.34 28.15
C GLY A 115 28.55 26.84 28.12
N VAL A 116 29.81 27.22 28.33
CA VAL A 116 30.23 28.62 28.52
C VAL A 116 29.90 29.50 27.31
N GLY A 117 30.03 28.96 26.09
CA GLY A 117 29.66 29.69 24.86
C GLY A 117 28.16 30.02 24.74
N ARG A 118 27.28 29.25 25.40
CA ARG A 118 25.82 29.43 25.33
C ARG A 118 25.23 30.08 26.57
N PHE A 119 25.77 29.76 27.75
CA PHE A 119 25.20 30.12 29.04
C PHE A 119 26.10 31.07 29.85
N GLY A 120 27.31 31.36 29.36
CA GLY A 120 28.28 32.23 30.04
C GLY A 120 28.95 31.55 31.23
N ASN A 121 29.64 32.35 32.05
CA ASN A 121 30.44 31.86 33.17
C ASN A 121 29.60 31.28 34.32
N THR A 122 28.31 31.62 34.41
CA THR A 122 27.37 31.07 35.39
C THR A 122 27.16 29.57 35.23
N PHE A 123 27.40 29.01 34.03
CA PHE A 123 27.37 27.57 33.80
C PHE A 123 28.50 26.84 34.54
N ILE A 124 29.66 27.46 34.69
CA ILE A 124 30.79 26.83 35.41
C ILE A 124 30.43 26.69 36.90
N GLU A 125 29.83 27.71 37.49
CA GLU A 125 29.38 27.69 38.89
C GLU A 125 28.29 26.62 39.11
N GLN A 126 27.34 26.51 38.18
CA GLN A 126 26.30 25.48 38.22
C GLN A 126 26.87 24.07 38.02
N LEU A 127 27.84 23.90 37.12
CA LEU A 127 28.51 22.64 36.89
C LEU A 127 29.34 22.21 38.10
N ASP A 128 30.04 23.15 38.74
CA ASP A 128 30.83 22.90 39.95
C ASP A 128 29.93 22.48 41.11
N ALA A 129 28.80 23.16 41.32
CA ALA A 129 27.80 22.76 42.32
C ALA A 129 27.24 21.35 42.05
N ALA A 130 26.96 21.01 40.78
CA ALA A 130 26.49 19.69 40.37
C ALA A 130 27.55 18.58 40.57
N LEU A 131 28.82 18.86 40.26
CA LEU A 131 29.94 17.95 40.46
C LEU A 131 30.26 17.75 41.95
N ALA A 132 30.11 18.79 42.77
CA ALA A 132 30.23 18.73 44.22
C ALA A 132 29.04 18.02 44.90
N GLY A 133 28.02 17.62 44.14
CA GLY A 133 26.83 16.95 44.66
C GLY A 133 25.92 17.87 45.48
N GLN A 134 26.05 19.20 45.34
CA GLN A 134 25.16 20.13 46.01
C GLN A 134 23.84 20.23 45.22
N PRO A 135 22.69 19.91 45.83
CA PRO A 135 21.42 20.07 45.16
C PRO A 135 21.20 21.56 44.88
N MET A 136 20.84 21.88 43.63
CA MET A 136 20.23 23.17 43.28
C MET A 136 19.10 23.44 44.29
N GLN A 137 19.25 24.47 45.11
CA GLN A 137 18.18 24.95 45.96
C GLN A 137 17.15 25.65 45.06
N ALA A 138 16.29 24.86 44.42
CA ALA A 138 15.04 25.39 43.89
C ALA A 138 14.20 25.88 45.07
N ASP A 139 13.58 27.05 44.90
CA ASP A 139 12.84 27.75 45.94
C ASP A 139 11.82 26.79 46.59
N PRO A 140 11.88 26.52 47.91
CA PRO A 140 11.02 25.54 48.58
C PRO A 140 9.53 25.80 48.36
N GLN A 141 9.18 27.07 48.16
CA GLN A 141 7.81 27.53 47.96
C GLN A 141 7.28 27.24 46.55
N GLN A 142 8.13 27.23 45.53
CA GLN A 142 7.76 26.81 44.17
C GLN A 142 7.57 25.29 44.10
N MET A 143 8.45 24.53 44.75
CA MET A 143 8.35 23.06 44.81
C MET A 143 7.05 22.59 45.47
N ALA A 144 6.64 23.24 46.57
CA ALA A 144 5.40 22.90 47.28
C ALA A 144 4.13 23.22 46.46
N MET A 145 4.12 24.34 45.73
CA MET A 145 3.01 24.71 44.84
C MET A 145 2.90 23.73 43.66
N GLN A 146 4.03 23.34 43.07
CA GLN A 146 4.07 22.44 41.93
C GLN A 146 3.59 21.03 42.29
N GLN A 147 4.01 20.51 43.46
CA GLN A 147 3.52 19.24 43.99
C GLN A 147 2.01 19.25 44.27
N ALA A 148 1.47 20.35 44.81
CA ALA A 148 0.04 20.48 45.07
C ALA A 148 -0.79 20.50 43.76
N LEU A 149 -0.25 21.11 42.70
CA LEU A 149 -0.89 21.15 41.38
C LEU A 149 -0.87 19.76 40.70
N ASP A 150 0.29 19.09 40.70
CA ASP A 150 0.45 17.75 40.14
C ASP A 150 -0.46 16.74 40.83
N GLN A 151 -0.60 16.82 42.16
CA GLN A 151 -1.46 15.91 42.91
C GLN A 151 -2.95 16.08 42.58
N ARG A 152 -3.38 17.29 42.18
CA ARG A 152 -4.76 17.54 41.71
C ARG A 152 -4.99 17.16 40.26
N LEU A 153 -3.97 17.29 39.40
CA LEU A 153 -4.08 17.01 37.97
C LEU A 153 -3.78 15.54 37.62
N ALA A 154 -3.12 14.79 38.50
CA ALA A 154 -2.82 13.36 38.34
C ALA A 154 -4.03 12.51 37.88
N PRO A 155 -5.22 12.56 38.52
CA PRO A 155 -6.36 11.76 38.08
C PRO A 155 -6.89 12.16 36.70
N MET A 156 -6.80 13.44 36.33
CA MET A 156 -7.21 13.93 35.00
C MET A 156 -6.23 13.50 33.91
N GLN A 157 -4.92 13.60 34.18
CA GLN A 157 -3.89 13.09 33.27
C GLN A 157 -4.03 11.59 33.06
N GLN A 158 -4.25 10.82 34.13
CA GLN A 158 -4.48 9.37 34.02
C GLN A 158 -5.70 9.06 33.13
N MET A 159 -6.83 9.76 33.32
CA MET A 159 -8.03 9.57 32.50
C MET A 159 -7.78 9.92 31.02
N LEU A 160 -7.12 11.05 30.75
CA LEU A 160 -6.83 11.47 29.37
C LEU A 160 -5.90 10.49 28.66
N THR A 161 -4.89 9.99 29.38
CA THR A 161 -3.94 9.01 28.84
C THR A 161 -4.63 7.69 28.52
N GLN A 162 -5.55 7.23 29.40
CA GLN A 162 -6.36 6.04 29.16
C GLN A 162 -7.31 6.21 27.97
N PHE A 163 -7.98 7.36 27.87
CA PHE A 163 -8.89 7.65 26.75
C PHE A 163 -8.14 7.70 25.41
N GLN A 164 -6.98 8.36 25.39
CA GLN A 164 -6.16 8.45 24.19
C GLN A 164 -5.62 7.08 23.77
N GLN A 165 -5.14 6.26 24.71
CA GLN A 165 -4.75 4.88 24.43
C GLN A 165 -5.91 4.04 23.92
N ALA A 166 -7.10 4.14 24.52
CA ALA A 166 -8.27 3.38 24.08
C ALA A 166 -8.69 3.75 22.65
N GLN A 167 -8.67 5.04 22.31
CA GLN A 167 -9.02 5.51 20.96
C GLN A 167 -8.01 5.04 19.92
N VAL A 168 -6.70 5.15 20.21
CA VAL A 168 -5.63 4.68 19.31
C VAL A 168 -5.71 3.16 19.14
N ALA A 169 -5.91 2.40 20.23
CA ALA A 169 -6.04 0.95 20.17
C ALA A 169 -7.30 0.49 19.41
N GLN A 170 -8.39 1.26 19.47
CA GLN A 170 -9.59 1.00 18.69
C GLN A 170 -9.37 1.28 17.20
N GLN A 171 -8.78 2.42 16.84
CA GLN A 171 -8.43 2.72 15.46
C GLN A 171 -7.48 1.68 14.87
N GLN A 172 -6.45 1.28 15.61
CA GLN A 172 -5.49 0.27 15.16
C GLN A 172 -6.17 -1.09 14.95
N ARG A 173 -7.06 -1.52 15.84
CA ARG A 173 -7.80 -2.78 15.67
C ARG A 173 -8.70 -2.77 14.44
N VAL A 174 -9.48 -1.71 14.26
CA VAL A 174 -10.36 -1.57 13.09
C VAL A 174 -9.56 -1.51 11.79
N ALA A 175 -8.44 -0.79 11.79
CA ALA A 175 -7.54 -0.73 10.63
C ALA A 175 -6.94 -2.11 10.30
N GLN A 176 -6.46 -2.85 11.31
CA GLN A 176 -5.88 -4.18 11.11
C GLN A 176 -6.91 -5.22 10.63
N GLU A 177 -8.12 -5.22 11.20
CA GLU A 177 -9.20 -6.11 10.77
C GLU A 177 -9.64 -5.82 9.33
N ALA A 178 -9.80 -4.54 8.99
CA ALA A 178 -10.12 -4.12 7.63
C ALA A 178 -9.01 -4.50 6.65
N GLN A 179 -7.75 -4.24 7.00
CA GLN A 179 -6.60 -4.60 6.16
C GLN A 179 -6.52 -6.12 5.93
N GLY A 180 -6.73 -6.94 6.95
CA GLY A 180 -6.71 -8.40 6.83
C GLY A 180 -7.81 -8.95 5.93
N ALA A 181 -9.05 -8.46 6.09
CA ALA A 181 -10.18 -8.89 5.27
C ALA A 181 -10.04 -8.44 3.81
N VAL A 182 -9.54 -7.22 3.59
CA VAL A 182 -9.23 -6.68 2.25
C VAL A 182 -8.12 -7.50 1.60
N ALA A 183 -7.01 -7.76 2.29
CA ALA A 183 -5.89 -8.53 1.75
C ALA A 183 -6.32 -9.93 1.26
N GLN A 184 -7.09 -10.67 2.08
CA GLN A 184 -7.60 -11.99 1.70
C GLN A 184 -8.54 -11.94 0.48
N PHE A 185 -9.33 -10.87 0.35
CA PHE A 185 -10.19 -10.68 -0.80
C PHE A 185 -9.37 -10.36 -2.06
N LEU A 186 -8.39 -9.46 -1.95
CA LEU A 186 -7.56 -9.03 -3.08
C LEU A 186 -6.65 -10.13 -3.61
N GLU A 187 -6.17 -11.05 -2.77
CA GLU A 187 -5.38 -12.23 -3.21
C GLU A 187 -6.15 -13.13 -4.20
N ARG A 188 -7.48 -13.15 -4.11
CA ARG A 188 -8.36 -13.92 -5.00
C ARG A 188 -8.83 -13.11 -6.20
N ALA A 189 -8.71 -11.79 -6.16
CA ALA A 189 -9.18 -10.89 -7.20
C ALA A 189 -8.12 -10.72 -8.31
N GLU A 190 -8.57 -10.72 -9.57
CA GLU A 190 -7.68 -10.66 -10.75
C GLU A 190 -6.83 -9.38 -10.81
N PHE A 191 -7.41 -8.24 -10.42
CA PHE A 191 -6.73 -6.94 -10.36
C PHE A 191 -6.50 -6.47 -8.93
N GLY A 192 -6.52 -7.39 -7.95
CA GLY A 192 -6.54 -7.03 -6.53
C GLY A 192 -5.35 -6.19 -6.09
N ASN A 193 -4.15 -6.45 -6.63
CA ASN A 193 -2.97 -5.65 -6.31
C ASN A 193 -2.98 -4.27 -6.98
N ASP A 194 -3.63 -4.13 -8.14
CA ASP A 194 -3.63 -2.87 -8.91
C ASP A 194 -4.69 -1.87 -8.42
N VAL A 195 -5.71 -2.36 -7.71
CA VAL A 195 -6.81 -1.52 -7.18
C VAL A 195 -6.81 -1.44 -5.65
N ARG A 196 -5.74 -1.92 -5.01
CA ARG A 196 -5.63 -2.02 -3.55
C ARG A 196 -5.77 -0.65 -2.89
N GLU A 197 -5.04 0.34 -3.39
CA GLU A 197 -4.99 1.68 -2.84
C GLU A 197 -6.33 2.39 -3.03
N GLU A 198 -6.89 2.35 -4.24
CA GLU A 198 -8.20 2.95 -4.53
C GLU A 198 -9.32 2.28 -3.71
N MET A 199 -9.23 0.97 -3.48
CA MET A 199 -10.18 0.26 -2.63
C MET A 199 -10.03 0.65 -1.15
N ALA A 200 -8.80 0.89 -0.67
CA ALA A 200 -8.56 1.38 0.69
C ALA A 200 -9.16 2.78 0.88
N ASP A 201 -8.90 3.70 -0.05
CA ASP A 201 -9.47 5.05 -0.04
C ASP A 201 -11.01 5.04 -0.04
N LEU A 202 -11.61 4.20 -0.89
CA LEU A 202 -13.07 4.09 -0.98
C LEU A 202 -13.70 3.53 0.30
N LEU A 203 -13.07 2.52 0.92
CA LEU A 203 -13.55 1.94 2.18
C LEU A 203 -13.42 2.92 3.34
N GLU A 204 -12.31 3.67 3.41
CA GLU A 204 -12.12 4.70 4.42
C GLU A 204 -13.16 5.82 4.28
N VAL A 205 -13.40 6.30 3.06
CA VAL A 205 -14.41 7.33 2.78
C VAL A 205 -15.81 6.82 3.12
N ALA A 206 -16.13 5.57 2.77
CA ALA A 206 -17.42 4.95 3.10
C ALA A 206 -17.63 4.84 4.62
N GLN A 207 -16.59 4.43 5.35
CA GLN A 207 -16.61 4.35 6.81
C GLN A 207 -16.79 5.72 7.46
N ARG A 208 -16.07 6.74 7.00
CA ARG A 208 -16.22 8.13 7.49
C ARG A 208 -17.62 8.70 7.21
N ARG A 209 -18.25 8.30 6.11
CA ARG A 209 -19.63 8.69 5.75
C ARG A 209 -20.71 7.85 6.42
N GLY A 210 -20.34 6.83 7.20
CA GLY A 210 -21.29 5.90 7.81
C GLY A 210 -22.06 5.04 6.80
N GLN A 211 -21.56 4.90 5.57
CA GLN A 211 -22.16 4.04 4.55
C GLN A 211 -21.44 2.69 4.54
N PRO A 212 -22.11 1.58 4.88
CA PRO A 212 -21.49 0.26 4.81
C PRO A 212 -21.27 -0.12 3.34
N MET A 213 -20.02 -0.12 2.89
CA MET A 213 -19.64 -0.58 1.56
C MET A 213 -19.08 -2.01 1.67
N THR A 214 -19.60 -2.93 0.86
CA THR A 214 -19.08 -4.30 0.82
C THR A 214 -17.73 -4.33 0.11
N LEU A 215 -16.85 -5.29 0.48
CA LEU A 215 -15.55 -5.47 -0.18
C LEU A 215 -15.68 -5.67 -1.70
N LYS A 216 -16.75 -6.35 -2.14
CA LYS A 216 -17.03 -6.61 -3.56
C LYS A 216 -17.41 -5.35 -4.31
N ASP A 217 -18.20 -4.48 -3.70
CA ASP A 217 -18.63 -3.23 -4.34
C ASP A 217 -17.51 -2.19 -4.34
N ALA A 218 -16.72 -2.12 -3.25
CA ALA A 218 -15.49 -1.35 -3.20
C ALA A 218 -14.51 -1.77 -4.32
N TYR A 219 -14.32 -3.09 -4.52
CA TYR A 219 -13.48 -3.60 -5.61
C TYR A 219 -13.99 -3.22 -7.00
N LYS A 220 -15.30 -3.33 -7.26
CA LYS A 220 -15.87 -2.91 -8.56
C LYS A 220 -15.69 -1.42 -8.79
N ALA A 221 -15.95 -0.61 -7.77
CA ALA A 221 -15.77 0.85 -7.84
C ALA A 221 -14.29 1.19 -8.07
N ALA A 222 -13.37 0.52 -7.39
CA ALA A 222 -11.93 0.68 -7.56
C ALA A 222 -11.46 0.27 -8.97
N CYS A 223 -11.99 -0.83 -9.53
CA CYS A 223 -11.75 -1.22 -10.92
C CYS A 223 -12.20 -0.17 -11.95
N LEU A 224 -13.24 0.60 -11.64
CA LEU A 224 -13.74 1.68 -12.49
C LEU A 224 -12.97 3.00 -12.30
N ALA A 225 -12.47 3.24 -11.09
CA ALA A 225 -11.67 4.41 -10.76
C ALA A 225 -10.26 4.32 -11.33
N ASN A 226 -9.66 3.13 -11.37
CA ASN A 226 -8.33 2.92 -11.90
C ASN A 226 -8.34 2.85 -13.44
N ASP A 227 -7.73 3.87 -14.08
CA ASP A 227 -7.72 4.02 -15.54
C ASP A 227 -7.14 2.81 -16.30
N ARG A 228 -6.11 2.18 -15.74
CA ARG A 228 -5.41 1.04 -16.36
C ARG A 228 -6.28 -0.20 -16.37
N VAL A 229 -6.84 -0.55 -15.21
CA VAL A 229 -7.78 -1.68 -15.08
C VAL A 229 -9.04 -1.44 -15.93
N ARG A 230 -9.57 -0.20 -15.92
CA ARG A 230 -10.70 0.18 -16.76
C ARG A 230 -10.41 0.02 -18.24
N ALA A 231 -9.23 0.42 -18.71
CA ALA A 231 -8.82 0.25 -20.10
C ALA A 231 -8.83 -1.23 -20.50
N VAL A 232 -8.23 -2.12 -19.69
CA VAL A 232 -8.22 -3.57 -19.91
C VAL A 232 -9.64 -4.16 -19.95
N LEU A 233 -10.49 -3.80 -18.98
CA LEU A 233 -11.88 -4.26 -18.93
C LEU A 233 -12.68 -3.80 -20.16
N SER A 234 -12.48 -2.54 -20.58
CA SER A 234 -13.14 -2.00 -21.78
C SER A 234 -12.66 -2.68 -23.06
N GLN A 235 -11.36 -3.01 -23.16
CA GLN A 235 -10.78 -3.72 -24.29
C GLN A 235 -11.33 -5.15 -24.36
N ARG A 236 -11.42 -5.86 -23.22
CA ARG A 236 -12.06 -7.18 -23.13
C ARG A 236 -13.53 -7.14 -23.53
N ALA A 237 -14.27 -6.11 -23.12
CA ALA A 237 -15.68 -5.95 -23.49
C ALA A 237 -15.84 -5.73 -25.01
N LYS A 238 -15.03 -4.85 -25.60
CA LYS A 238 -15.01 -4.62 -27.06
C LYS A 238 -14.63 -5.87 -27.85
N ALA A 239 -13.62 -6.62 -27.39
CA ALA A 239 -13.20 -7.87 -28.02
C ALA A 239 -14.30 -8.93 -27.98
N LYS A 240 -15.00 -9.08 -26.85
CA LYS A 240 -16.15 -10.00 -26.74
C LYS A 240 -17.31 -9.59 -27.65
N GLN A 241 -17.61 -8.29 -27.77
CA GLN A 241 -18.67 -7.81 -28.64
C GLN A 241 -18.33 -8.03 -30.12
N ALA A 242 -17.07 -7.79 -30.52
CA ALA A 242 -16.59 -8.07 -31.87
C ALA A 242 -16.66 -9.57 -32.20
N GLN A 243 -16.28 -10.45 -31.26
CA GLN A 243 -16.38 -11.90 -31.41
C GLN A 243 -17.83 -12.40 -31.50
N ALA A 244 -18.75 -11.82 -30.73
CA ALA A 244 -20.17 -12.15 -30.82
C ALA A 244 -20.77 -11.74 -32.18
N GLY A 245 -20.38 -10.56 -32.69
CA GLY A 245 -20.79 -10.08 -34.00
C GLY A 245 -20.24 -10.94 -35.14
N THR A 246 -18.98 -11.35 -35.10
CA THR A 246 -18.39 -12.23 -36.12
C THR A 246 -18.98 -13.64 -36.07
N ALA A 247 -19.23 -14.20 -34.88
CA ALA A 247 -19.91 -15.49 -34.75
C ALA A 247 -21.36 -15.45 -35.26
N ALA A 248 -22.09 -14.37 -35.01
CA ALA A 248 -23.43 -14.18 -35.55
C ALA A 248 -23.41 -14.03 -37.08
N ALA A 249 -22.47 -13.25 -37.63
CA ALA A 249 -22.29 -13.08 -39.06
C ALA A 249 -21.87 -14.40 -39.76
N GLN A 250 -21.00 -15.19 -39.13
CA GLN A 250 -20.60 -16.51 -39.63
C GLN A 250 -21.78 -17.50 -39.61
N ARG A 251 -22.59 -17.51 -38.55
CA ARG A 251 -23.82 -18.32 -38.49
C ARG A 251 -24.85 -17.91 -39.56
N ALA A 252 -25.04 -16.60 -39.76
CA ALA A 252 -25.92 -16.09 -40.79
C ALA A 252 -25.42 -16.47 -42.20
N ARG A 253 -24.10 -16.40 -42.43
CA ARG A 253 -23.49 -16.83 -43.69
C ARG A 253 -23.67 -18.32 -43.93
N SER A 254 -23.38 -19.17 -42.93
CA SER A 254 -23.57 -20.63 -43.05
C SER A 254 -25.03 -21.01 -43.29
N ALA A 255 -25.98 -20.32 -42.65
CA ALA A 255 -27.41 -20.52 -42.85
C ALA A 255 -27.86 -20.12 -44.27
N ALA A 256 -27.30 -19.05 -44.83
CA ALA A 256 -27.58 -18.62 -46.19
C ALA A 256 -27.06 -19.63 -47.25
N VAL A 257 -25.89 -20.25 -47.03
CA VAL A 257 -25.37 -21.26 -47.96
C VAL A 257 -26.17 -22.57 -47.91
N SER A 258 -26.73 -22.93 -46.75
CA SER A 258 -27.60 -24.11 -46.61
C SER A 258 -28.97 -23.96 -47.29
N VAL A 259 -29.40 -22.74 -47.62
CA VAL A 259 -30.66 -22.49 -48.35
C VAL A 259 -30.47 -22.49 -49.87
N SER A 260 -29.25 -22.27 -50.37
CA SER A 260 -28.97 -22.25 -51.82
C SER A 260 -28.69 -23.63 -52.45
N GLY A 261 -28.80 -24.73 -51.69
CA GLY A 261 -28.50 -26.10 -52.13
C GLY A 261 -29.71 -27.01 -52.39
N ALA A 262 -30.94 -26.54 -52.19
CA ALA A 262 -32.14 -27.33 -52.46
C ALA A 262 -32.96 -26.67 -53.58
N ALA A 263 -32.89 -27.23 -54.78
CA ALA A 263 -33.90 -27.00 -55.79
C ALA A 263 -35.03 -28.02 -55.60
N PRO A 264 -36.28 -27.59 -55.33
CA PRO A 264 -37.44 -28.34 -55.75
C PRO A 264 -37.87 -27.82 -57.13
N MET A 265 -37.74 -28.69 -58.13
CA MET A 265 -38.50 -28.57 -59.37
C MET A 265 -39.99 -28.67 -59.04
N GLY A 266 -40.73 -27.58 -59.21
CA GLY A 266 -42.17 -27.54 -59.01
C GLY A 266 -42.71 -26.13 -59.12
N ALA A 267 -43.10 -25.74 -60.33
CA ALA A 267 -43.65 -24.43 -60.67
C ALA A 267 -44.84 -24.02 -59.81
N LEU A 268 -44.91 -22.74 -59.42
CA LEU A 268 -46.11 -21.88 -59.41
C LEU A 268 -45.73 -20.42 -59.07
N LYS A 269 -45.86 -19.56 -60.10
CA LYS A 269 -46.26 -18.12 -60.12
C LYS A 269 -45.93 -17.17 -58.95
N GLN A 270 -45.29 -16.05 -59.33
CA GLN A 270 -45.50 -14.62 -58.91
C GLN A 270 -45.62 -14.29 -57.40
N ASP A 271 -44.97 -13.29 -56.81
CA ASP A 271 -44.51 -11.99 -57.31
C ASP A 271 -43.18 -11.57 -56.65
N THR A 272 -42.46 -10.67 -57.33
CA THR A 272 -41.26 -9.99 -56.83
C THR A 272 -41.56 -9.19 -55.57
N THR A 273 -41.08 -9.67 -54.43
CA THR A 273 -41.11 -8.95 -53.15
C THR A 273 -40.16 -7.75 -53.22
N ASP A 274 -40.70 -6.63 -53.69
CA ASP A 274 -40.01 -5.34 -53.70
C ASP A 274 -39.58 -4.94 -52.29
N VAL A 275 -38.40 -4.35 -52.17
CA VAL A 275 -37.80 -3.89 -50.89
C VAL A 275 -38.75 -2.93 -50.15
N ARG A 276 -39.63 -2.25 -50.88
CA ARG A 276 -40.68 -1.37 -50.35
C ARG A 276 -41.69 -2.09 -49.45
N SER A 277 -42.09 -3.30 -49.83
CA SER A 277 -43.04 -4.15 -49.08
C SER A 277 -42.44 -4.62 -47.76
N ALA A 278 -41.14 -4.90 -47.76
CA ALA A 278 -40.40 -5.30 -46.55
C ALA A 278 -40.24 -4.13 -45.56
N ILE A 279 -40.11 -2.89 -46.05
CA ILE A 279 -40.00 -1.69 -45.21
C ILE A 279 -41.36 -1.32 -44.60
N GLU A 280 -42.47 -1.40 -45.35
CA GLU A 280 -43.81 -1.15 -44.81
C GLU A 280 -44.20 -2.15 -43.71
N ALA A 281 -43.84 -3.43 -43.87
CA ALA A 281 -44.07 -4.44 -42.84
C ALA A 281 -43.26 -4.18 -41.55
N ALA A 282 -42.02 -3.68 -41.68
CA ALA A 282 -41.18 -3.33 -40.54
C ALA A 282 -41.69 -2.09 -39.79
N ILE A 283 -42.23 -1.10 -40.50
CA ILE A 283 -42.82 0.11 -39.89
C ILE A 283 -44.11 -0.24 -39.13
N ALA A 284 -44.96 -1.12 -39.68
CA ALA A 284 -46.19 -1.56 -39.03
C ALA A 284 -45.95 -2.37 -37.74
N MET A 285 -44.83 -3.10 -37.65
CA MET A 285 -44.43 -3.81 -36.42
C MET A 285 -43.86 -2.89 -35.34
N SER A 286 -43.35 -1.72 -35.71
CA SER A 286 -42.76 -0.73 -34.78
C SER A 286 -43.80 0.20 -34.13
N SER A 287 -45.04 0.20 -34.59
CA SER A 287 -46.09 1.14 -34.14
C SER A 287 -47.16 0.51 -33.25
N ARG A 288 -46.79 -0.44 -32.38
CA ARG A 288 -47.61 -0.90 -31.25
C ARG A 288 -46.90 -0.72 -29.93
#